data_AF-A0A6C7E4R8-F1
#
_entry.id   AF-A0A6C7E4R8-F1
#
_cell.length_a   1.000
_cell.length_b   1.000
_cell.length_c   1.000
_cell.angle_alpha   90.00
_cell.angle_beta   90.00
_cell.angle_gamma   90.00
#
_symmetry.space_group_name_H-M   'P 1'
#
loop_
_entity.id
_entity.type
_entity.pdbx_description
1 polymer ?
#
loop_
_entity_poly.entity_id
_entity_poly.type
_entity_poly.pdbx_seq_one_letter_code
_entity_poly.pdbx_strand_id
1 'polypeptide(L)'
;MATLLAHITIKPGKEEEWEAICRRLWAATHAEEPAMRRYEYWRGAEPRTYYTLLSFDDHRSFIVHQTSDHHEEASPKIGDCLEKFTLEYVDPVGGASDLAPTEHQDAPEGASRLVADYTERFRAQVADWWLALR
;
A
#
# COMPACT_ATOMS: atom_id res chain seq x y z
N MET A 1 -7.31 -9.25 6.30
CA MET A 1 -6.62 -8.68 5.13
C MET A 1 -6.45 -7.19 5.35
N ALA A 2 -5.46 -6.59 4.68
CA ALA A 2 -5.52 -5.17 4.34
C ALA A 2 -5.33 -5.03 2.83
N THR A 3 -6.35 -4.53 2.13
CA THR A 3 -6.28 -4.25 0.69
C THR A 3 -6.44 -2.75 0.44
N LEU A 4 -5.53 -2.19 -0.35
CA LEU A 4 -5.46 -0.76 -0.63
C LEU A 4 -5.20 -0.50 -2.11
N LEU A 5 -5.74 0.62 -2.60
CA LEU A 5 -5.43 1.21 -3.88
C LEU A 5 -4.69 2.53 -3.65
N ALA A 6 -3.45 2.60 -4.09
CA ALA A 6 -2.72 3.87 -4.14
C ALA A 6 -3.07 4.61 -5.43
N HIS A 7 -3.45 5.89 -5.29
CA HIS A 7 -3.68 6.81 -6.39
C HIS A 7 -2.52 7.80 -6.42
N ILE A 8 -1.77 7.79 -7.52
CA ILE A 8 -0.47 8.44 -7.58
C ILE A 8 -0.45 9.40 -8.78
N THR A 9 -0.03 10.62 -8.54
CA THR A 9 0.39 11.56 -9.58
C THR A 9 1.82 11.97 -9.28
N ILE A 10 2.71 11.77 -10.25
CA ILE A 10 4.11 12.14 -10.10
C ILE A 10 4.37 13.52 -10.71
N LYS A 11 5.40 14.21 -10.23
CA LYS A 11 5.87 15.49 -10.79
C LYS A 11 6.31 15.30 -12.26
N PRO A 12 6.16 16.33 -13.13
CA PRO A 12 6.59 16.23 -14.52
C PRO A 12 8.09 15.92 -14.63
N GLY A 13 8.46 14.99 -15.51
CA GLY A 13 9.86 14.62 -15.76
C GLY A 13 10.44 13.62 -14.74
N LYS A 14 9.60 13.07 -13.84
CA LYS A 14 9.99 12.04 -12.86
C LYS A 14 9.54 10.63 -13.24
N GLU A 15 8.95 10.42 -14.42
CA GLU A 15 8.36 9.16 -14.88
C GLU A 15 9.36 8.01 -14.85
N GLU A 16 10.55 8.22 -15.42
CA GLU A 16 11.58 7.18 -15.48
C GLU A 16 12.12 6.82 -14.10
N GLU A 17 12.35 7.83 -13.25
CA GLU A 17 12.82 7.64 -11.88
C GLU A 17 11.77 6.89 -11.03
N TRP A 18 10.52 7.32 -11.12
CA TRP A 18 9.39 6.69 -10.45
C TRP A 18 9.25 5.22 -10.83
N GLU A 19 9.28 4.90 -12.12
CA GLU A 19 9.15 3.50 -12.57
C GLU A 19 10.36 2.65 -12.18
N ALA A 20 11.54 3.25 -12.07
CA ALA A 20 12.71 2.56 -11.54
C ALA A 20 12.56 2.25 -10.03
N ILE A 21 11.92 3.12 -9.26
CA ILE A 21 11.55 2.86 -7.86
C ILE A 21 10.52 1.72 -7.80
N CYS A 22 9.45 1.79 -8.61
CA CYS A 22 8.40 0.76 -8.66
C CYS A 22 8.98 -0.64 -8.90
N ARG A 23 9.86 -0.79 -9.89
CA ARG A 23 10.48 -2.08 -10.22
C ARG A 23 11.33 -2.63 -9.07
N ARG A 24 12.03 -1.76 -8.33
CA ARG A 24 12.87 -2.17 -7.19
C ARG A 24 12.02 -2.60 -6.01
N LEU A 25 11.02 -1.80 -5.63
CA LEU A 25 10.08 -2.15 -4.56
C LEU A 25 9.34 -3.44 -4.88
N TRP A 26 8.81 -3.55 -6.10
CA TRP A 26 8.12 -4.75 -6.55
C TRP A 26 9.00 -6.00 -6.38
N ALA A 27 10.26 -5.94 -6.85
CA ALA A 27 11.18 -7.07 -6.77
C ALA A 27 11.53 -7.44 -5.32
N ALA A 28 11.80 -6.45 -4.47
CA ALA A 28 12.11 -6.67 -3.05
C ALA A 28 10.92 -7.28 -2.30
N THR A 29 9.73 -6.69 -2.44
CA THR A 29 8.50 -7.19 -1.80
C THR A 29 8.18 -8.62 -2.23
N HIS A 30 8.29 -8.95 -3.52
CA HIS A 30 8.02 -10.33 -3.99
C HIS A 30 9.07 -11.35 -3.54
N ALA A 31 10.30 -10.91 -3.27
CA ALA A 31 11.37 -11.78 -2.79
C ALA A 31 11.32 -11.99 -1.27
N GLU A 32 10.92 -10.96 -0.52
CA GLU A 32 11.14 -10.89 0.93
C GLU A 32 9.86 -10.97 1.77
N GLU A 33 8.68 -10.68 1.20
CA GLU A 33 7.45 -10.50 1.98
C GLU A 33 6.42 -11.62 1.74
N PRO A 34 6.46 -12.72 2.53
CA PRO A 34 5.56 -13.86 2.35
C PRO A 34 4.08 -13.54 2.67
N ALA A 35 3.82 -12.47 3.42
CA ALA A 35 2.48 -12.02 3.77
C ALA A 35 1.82 -11.15 2.67
N MET A 36 2.55 -10.80 1.61
CA MET A 36 2.02 -10.09 0.45
C MET A 36 1.14 -11.03 -0.39
N ARG A 37 -0.03 -10.53 -0.80
CA ARG A 37 -1.03 -11.21 -1.64
C ARG A 37 -1.16 -10.61 -3.03
N ARG A 38 -1.10 -9.28 -3.11
CA ARG A 38 -1.10 -8.49 -4.35
C ARG A 38 -0.14 -7.33 -4.15
N TYR A 39 0.65 -7.01 -5.16
CA TYR A 39 1.50 -5.82 -5.16
C TYR A 39 1.88 -5.48 -6.59
N GLU A 40 1.06 -4.70 -7.28
CA GLU A 40 1.25 -4.40 -8.70
C GLU A 40 1.13 -2.90 -8.98
N TYR A 41 2.00 -2.41 -9.87
CA TYR A 41 1.98 -1.03 -10.35
C TYR A 41 1.41 -0.93 -11.76
N TRP A 42 0.60 0.10 -11.99
CA TRP A 42 -0.08 0.34 -13.25
C TRP A 42 0.07 1.80 -13.65
N ARG A 43 0.29 2.07 -14.94
CA ARG A 43 0.12 3.42 -15.49
C ARG A 43 -1.37 3.71 -15.61
N GLY A 44 -1.79 4.90 -15.19
CA GLY A 44 -3.13 5.39 -15.45
C GLY A 44 -3.29 5.90 -16.89
N ALA A 45 -4.53 6.16 -17.29
CA ALA A 45 -4.84 6.69 -18.61
C ALA A 45 -4.38 8.14 -18.79
N GLU A 46 -4.41 8.92 -17.71
CA GLU A 46 -3.95 10.31 -17.71
C GLU A 46 -2.43 10.39 -17.55
N PRO A 47 -1.75 11.35 -18.21
CA PRO A 47 -0.31 11.52 -18.07
C PRO A 47 0.12 11.62 -16.61
N ARG A 48 1.22 10.92 -16.27
CA ARG A 48 1.86 10.95 -14.94
C ARG A 48 1.02 10.32 -13.82
N THR A 49 -0.10 9.71 -14.15
CA THR A 49 -0.92 9.01 -13.17
C THR A 49 -0.52 7.54 -13.09
N TYR A 50 -0.53 7.00 -11.88
CA TYR A 50 -0.22 5.61 -11.60
C TYR A 50 -1.16 5.09 -10.51
N TYR A 51 -1.34 3.77 -10.51
CA TYR A 51 -2.07 3.04 -9.49
C TYR A 51 -1.20 1.93 -8.91
N THR A 52 -1.34 1.66 -7.62
CA THR A 52 -0.79 0.45 -7.01
C THR A 52 -1.89 -0.28 -6.27
N LEU A 53 -2.17 -1.52 -6.67
CA LEU A 53 -2.98 -2.42 -5.84
C LEU A 53 -2.02 -3.15 -4.91
N LEU A 54 -2.31 -3.08 -3.61
CA LEU A 54 -1.53 -3.78 -2.60
C LEU A 54 -2.47 -4.49 -1.63
N SER A 55 -2.16 -5.75 -1.33
CA SER A 55 -2.95 -6.58 -0.43
C SER A 55 -2.04 -7.44 0.41
N PHE A 56 -2.31 -7.48 1.71
CA PHE A 56 -1.56 -8.26 2.69
C PHE A 56 -2.50 -9.10 3.55
N ASP A 57 -1.97 -10.18 4.12
CA ASP A 57 -2.70 -11.08 5.01
C ASP A 57 -3.53 -10.35 6.06
N ASP A 58 -2.93 -9.32 6.65
CA ASP A 58 -3.58 -8.46 7.63
C ASP A 58 -2.97 -7.05 7.65
N HIS A 59 -3.57 -6.17 8.45
CA HIS A 59 -3.14 -4.77 8.55
C HIS A 59 -1.74 -4.64 9.14
N ARG A 60 -1.39 -5.49 10.11
CA ARG A 60 -0.03 -5.51 10.68
C ARG A 60 1.03 -5.89 9.65
N SER A 61 0.72 -6.84 8.77
CA SER A 61 1.61 -7.22 7.66
C SER A 61 1.83 -6.06 6.68
N PHE A 62 0.79 -5.26 6.43
CA PHE A 62 0.94 -4.02 5.69
C PHE A 62 1.82 -3.00 6.43
N ILE A 63 1.70 -2.87 7.76
CA ILE A 63 2.61 -2.00 8.52
C ILE A 63 4.06 -2.51 8.44
N VAL A 64 4.28 -3.83 8.50
CA VAL A 64 5.61 -4.43 8.28
C VAL A 64 6.17 -4.03 6.92
N HIS A 65 5.37 -4.13 5.85
CA HIS A 65 5.75 -3.65 4.51
C HIS A 65 6.16 -2.17 4.52
N GLN A 66 5.35 -1.30 5.12
CA GLN A 66 5.63 0.14 5.14
C GLN A 66 6.90 0.49 5.93
N THR A 67 7.25 -0.31 6.94
CA THR A 67 8.43 -0.11 7.80
C THR A 67 9.63 -0.99 7.42
N SER A 68 9.57 -1.68 6.28
CA SER A 68 10.68 -2.51 5.81
C SER A 68 11.88 -1.65 5.40
N ASP A 69 13.07 -2.23 5.42
CA ASP A 69 14.29 -1.53 5.03
C ASP A 69 14.19 -1.02 3.57
N HIS A 70 13.71 -1.85 2.64
CA HIS A 70 13.57 -1.45 1.24
C HIS A 70 12.52 -0.34 1.03
N HIS A 71 11.50 -0.25 1.90
CA HIS A 71 10.49 0.81 1.82
C HIS A 71 10.98 2.11 2.50
N GLU A 72 11.64 2.03 3.65
CA GLU A 72 12.24 3.18 4.33
C GLU A 72 13.36 3.81 3.49
N GLU A 73 14.21 3.01 2.84
CA GLU A 73 15.25 3.49 1.92
C GLU A 73 14.67 4.15 0.66
N ALA A 74 13.52 3.68 0.17
CA ALA A 74 12.85 4.25 -1.00
C ALA A 74 12.03 5.50 -0.67
N SER A 75 11.54 5.63 0.57
CA SER A 75 10.58 6.67 1.00
C SER A 75 11.00 8.11 0.64
N PRO A 76 12.27 8.53 0.83
CA PRO A 76 12.70 9.86 0.40
C PRO A 76 12.58 10.08 -1.12
N LYS A 77 12.98 9.08 -1.92
CA LYS A 77 12.94 9.15 -3.39
C LYS A 77 11.52 9.13 -3.93
N ILE A 78 10.63 8.38 -3.26
CA ILE A 78 9.19 8.43 -3.50
C ILE A 78 8.70 9.87 -3.28
N GLY A 79 9.00 10.47 -2.12
CA GLY A 79 8.63 11.86 -1.81
C GLY A 79 9.12 12.89 -2.84
N ASP A 80 10.31 12.68 -3.39
CA ASP A 80 10.86 13.53 -4.46
C ASP A 80 10.08 13.40 -5.77
N CYS A 81 9.49 12.24 -6.07
CA CYS A 81 8.69 12.01 -7.27
C CYS A 81 7.23 12.46 -7.15
N LEU A 82 6.63 12.43 -5.95
CA LEU A 82 5.18 12.60 -5.78
C LEU A 82 4.72 14.06 -5.93
N GLU A 83 3.71 14.28 -6.77
CA GLU A 83 2.91 15.52 -6.84
C GLU A 83 1.62 15.39 -6.03
N LYS A 84 0.92 14.26 -6.16
CA LYS A 84 -0.28 13.92 -5.40
C LYS A 84 -0.27 12.44 -5.06
N PHE A 85 -0.70 12.13 -3.84
CA PHE A 85 -0.81 10.77 -3.36
C PHE A 85 -2.07 10.61 -2.52
N THR A 86 -2.79 9.52 -2.74
CA THR A 86 -3.90 9.09 -1.88
C THR A 86 -3.79 7.59 -1.72
N LEU A 87 -4.03 7.10 -0.51
CA LEU A 87 -4.06 5.69 -0.21
C LEU A 87 -5.48 5.35 0.24
N GLU A 88 -6.21 4.63 -0.61
CA GLU A 88 -7.60 4.26 -0.40
C GLU A 88 -7.67 2.82 0.10
N TYR A 89 -8.33 2.59 1.23
CA TYR A 89 -8.72 1.23 1.62
C TYR A 89 -9.89 0.77 0.76
N VAL A 90 -9.87 -0.47 0.31
CA VAL A 90 -10.95 -1.06 -0.50
C VAL A 90 -11.37 -2.40 0.10
N ASP A 91 -12.64 -2.75 -0.07
CA ASP A 91 -13.19 -4.03 0.36
C ASP A 91 -13.55 -4.88 -0.87
N PRO A 92 -13.17 -6.17 -0.90
CA PRO A 92 -13.54 -7.05 -2.00
C PRO A 92 -15.06 -7.26 -2.05
N VAL A 93 -15.61 -7.22 -3.26
CA VAL A 93 -16.98 -7.72 -3.49
C VAL A 93 -16.97 -9.24 -3.38
N GLY A 94 -17.77 -9.79 -2.47
CA GLY A 94 -17.85 -11.23 -2.22
C GLY A 94 -18.10 -12.05 -3.49
N GLY A 95 -17.26 -13.05 -3.74
CA GLY A 95 -17.32 -13.91 -4.93
C GLY A 95 -16.73 -13.31 -6.21
N ALA A 96 -16.34 -12.04 -6.22
CA ALA A 96 -15.65 -11.37 -7.34
C ALA A 96 -14.15 -11.17 -7.09
N SER A 97 -13.65 -11.55 -5.92
CA SER A 97 -12.24 -11.55 -5.55
C SER A 97 -11.93 -12.76 -4.66
N ASP A 98 -10.72 -13.30 -4.75
CA ASP A 98 -10.21 -14.36 -3.87
C ASP A 98 -9.67 -13.81 -2.53
N LEU A 99 -9.66 -12.48 -2.38
CA LEU A 99 -9.23 -11.80 -1.18
C LEU A 99 -10.36 -11.78 -0.12
N ALA A 100 -10.01 -12.07 1.13
CA ALA A 100 -10.84 -11.83 2.31
C ALA A 100 -11.07 -10.33 2.59
N PRO A 101 -12.12 -9.99 3.37
CA PRO A 101 -12.44 -8.60 3.70
C PRO A 101 -11.29 -7.82 4.36
N THR A 102 -11.27 -6.51 4.07
CA THR A 102 -10.30 -5.57 4.65
C THR A 102 -10.67 -5.27 6.11
N GLU A 103 -9.70 -5.43 7.01
CA GLU A 103 -9.89 -5.23 8.45
C GLU A 103 -8.78 -4.35 9.03
N HIS A 104 -9.09 -3.68 10.14
CA HIS A 104 -8.10 -2.95 10.92
C HIS A 104 -7.52 -3.82 12.05
N GLN A 105 -6.26 -3.60 12.39
CA GLN A 105 -5.65 -4.10 13.62
C GLN A 105 -4.84 -2.98 14.27
N ASP A 106 -4.92 -2.86 15.59
CA ASP A 106 -4.00 -2.01 16.33
C ASP A 106 -2.58 -2.58 16.32
N ALA A 107 -1.60 -1.74 16.66
CA ALA A 107 -0.20 -2.13 16.78
C ALA A 107 -0.06 -3.28 17.79
N PRO A 108 0.87 -4.22 17.59
CA PRO A 108 1.13 -5.26 18.58
C PRO A 108 1.59 -4.65 19.91
N GLU A 109 1.29 -5.32 21.02
CA GLU A 109 1.79 -4.90 22.33
C GLU A 109 3.33 -4.85 22.33
N GLY A 110 3.90 -3.78 22.88
CA GLY A 110 5.36 -3.57 22.89
C GLY A 110 5.95 -3.19 21.52
N ALA A 111 5.13 -2.79 20.55
CA ALA A 111 5.60 -2.28 19.26
C ALA A 111 6.64 -1.16 19.43
N SER A 112 7.60 -1.11 18.50
CA SER A 112 8.51 0.03 18.39
C SER A 112 7.71 1.31 18.11
N ARG A 113 8.28 2.46 18.46
CA ARG A 113 7.65 3.76 18.18
C ARG A 113 7.34 3.93 16.68
N LEU A 114 8.25 3.49 15.80
CA LEU A 114 8.04 3.56 14.36
C LEU A 114 6.78 2.78 13.93
N VAL A 115 6.65 1.52 14.41
CA VAL A 115 5.50 0.68 14.10
C VAL A 115 4.20 1.28 14.66
N ALA A 116 4.23 1.82 15.87
CA ALA A 116 3.07 2.49 16.47
C ALA A 116 2.65 3.73 15.65
N ASP A 117 3.61 4.59 15.31
CA ASP A 117 3.37 5.80 14.52
C ASP A 117 2.82 5.46 13.12
N TYR A 118 3.36 4.42 12.48
CA TYR A 118 2.89 3.97 11.16
C TYR A 118 1.52 3.31 11.23
N THR A 119 1.24 2.53 12.27
CA THR A 119 -0.09 1.94 12.48
C THR A 119 -1.15 3.02 12.58
N GLU A 120 -0.89 4.10 13.33
CA GLU A 120 -1.83 5.22 13.45
C GLU A 120 -1.95 5.99 12.13
N ARG A 121 -0.82 6.34 11.51
CA ARG A 121 -0.80 7.07 10.24
C ARG A 121 -1.56 6.33 9.13
N PHE A 122 -1.44 5.01 9.10
CA PHE A 122 -2.06 4.14 8.12
C PHE A 122 -3.22 3.36 8.72
N ARG A 123 -3.95 3.91 9.70
CA ARG A 123 -5.14 3.26 10.27
C ARG A 123 -6.13 2.88 9.16
N ALA A 124 -6.58 1.63 9.15
CA ALA A 124 -7.53 1.16 8.14
C ALA A 124 -8.89 1.84 8.30
N GLN A 125 -9.40 2.36 7.18
CA GLN A 125 -10.71 3.02 7.11
C GLN A 125 -11.72 2.03 6.52
N VAL A 126 -12.32 1.22 7.38
CA VAL A 126 -13.41 0.31 7.00
C VAL A 126 -14.70 1.13 6.90
N ALA A 127 -15.30 1.22 5.71
CA ALA A 127 -16.52 2.00 5.54
C ALA A 127 -17.76 1.23 6.00
N ASP A 128 -18.65 1.88 6.75
CA ASP A 128 -19.87 1.28 7.31
C ASP A 128 -20.76 0.62 6.25
N TRP A 129 -20.80 1.19 5.04
CA TRP A 129 -21.64 0.65 3.97
C TRP A 129 -21.11 -0.67 3.41
N TRP A 130 -19.80 -0.95 3.52
CA TRP A 130 -19.24 -2.26 3.17
C TRP A 130 -19.76 -3.33 4.11
N LEU A 131 -19.78 -3.03 5.41
CA LEU A 131 -20.22 -3.98 6.45
C LEU A 131 -21.66 -4.45 6.24
N ALA A 132 -22.52 -3.60 5.66
CA ALA A 132 -23.90 -3.96 5.34
C ALA A 132 -24.03 -4.91 4.13
N LEU A 133 -22.96 -5.10 3.35
CA LEU A 133 -22.94 -5.91 2.12
C LEU A 133 -22.05 -7.15 2.22
N ARG A 134 -21.33 -7.34 3.33
CA ARG A 134 -20.51 -8.51 3.62
C ARG A 134 -21.35 -9.72 4.05
#